data_AF-J1H8V1-F1
#
_entry.id   AF-J1H8V1-F1
#
_cell.length_a   1.000
_cell.length_b   1.000
_cell.length_c   1.000
_cell.angle_alpha   90.00
_cell.angle_beta   90.00
_cell.angle_gamma   90.00
#
_symmetry.space_group_name_H-M   'P 1'
#
loop_
_entity.id
_entity.type
_entity.pdbx_description
1 polymer ?
#
loop_
_entity_poly.entity_id
_entity_poly.type
_entity_poly.pdbx_seq_one_letter_code
_entity_poly.pdbx_strand_id
1 'polypeptide(L)'
;MKYLYWLLIFIPITFVARFGLHLSDGIVFWLCCAGIIPLAAVLGDSTEQISLYTGPKIGGFLNATMGNVPEILICGFAVKAGLYSLVLTSLAGSILGNILLVMGMSIFVGGLKYKILPVSKNIVKNNFDLLGFALFSIILPFFFKFGSKGGGDHNAVKEFSLALAIVMLVLYILGLIFSLIT
;
A
#
# COMPACT_ATOMS: atom_id res chain seq x y z
N MET A 1 9.90 -16.80 -7.25
CA MET A 1 10.61 -15.54 -7.57
C MET A 1 11.32 -15.54 -8.93
N LYS A 2 12.03 -16.60 -9.35
CA LYS A 2 12.83 -16.58 -10.60
C LYS A 2 12.05 -16.17 -11.87
N TYR A 3 10.79 -16.58 -12.01
CA TYR A 3 9.93 -16.21 -13.15
C TYR A 3 9.48 -14.74 -13.14
N LEU A 4 9.40 -14.12 -11.97
CA LEU A 4 8.97 -12.73 -11.83
C LEU A 4 10.00 -11.76 -12.41
N TYR A 5 11.29 -12.04 -12.19
CA TYR A 5 12.37 -11.20 -12.72
C TYR A 5 12.46 -11.19 -14.25
N TRP A 6 11.78 -12.11 -14.95
CA TRP A 6 11.70 -12.05 -16.41
C TRP A 6 10.97 -10.78 -16.88
N LEU A 7 10.06 -10.26 -16.06
CA LEU A 7 9.38 -9.00 -16.35
C LEU A 7 10.31 -7.78 -16.28
N LEU A 8 11.55 -7.90 -15.77
CA LEU A 8 12.51 -6.78 -15.78
C LEU A 8 12.83 -6.33 -17.21
N ILE A 9 12.66 -7.19 -18.21
CA ILE A 9 12.82 -6.83 -19.62
C ILE A 9 11.84 -5.73 -20.06
N PHE A 10 10.69 -5.60 -19.39
CA PHE A 10 9.74 -4.53 -19.68
C PHE A 10 10.30 -3.14 -19.37
N ILE A 11 11.32 -3.01 -18.51
CA ILE A 11 11.96 -1.72 -18.21
C ILE A 11 12.62 -1.14 -19.47
N PRO A 12 13.65 -1.78 -20.08
CA PRO A 12 14.25 -1.25 -21.31
C PRO A 12 13.25 -1.19 -22.47
N ILE A 13 12.30 -2.13 -22.56
CA ILE A 13 11.24 -2.09 -23.58
C ILE A 13 10.41 -0.81 -23.44
N THR A 14 10.09 -0.39 -22.22
CA THR A 14 9.34 0.85 -21.97
C THR A 14 10.09 2.08 -22.47
N PHE A 15 11.41 2.15 -22.25
CA PHE A 15 12.24 3.25 -22.76
C PHE A 15 12.25 3.28 -24.29
N VAL A 16 12.44 2.13 -24.95
CA VAL A 16 12.40 2.04 -26.41
C VAL A 16 11.01 2.38 -26.95
N ALA A 17 9.95 1.89 -26.31
CA ALA A 17 8.57 2.17 -26.66
C ALA A 17 8.25 3.68 -26.60
N ARG A 18 8.72 4.37 -25.56
CA ARG A 18 8.45 5.79 -25.34
C ARG A 18 9.31 6.71 -26.19
N PHE A 19 10.62 6.48 -26.20
CA PHE A 19 11.60 7.41 -26.78
C PHE A 19 12.11 7.00 -28.16
N GLY A 20 12.07 5.71 -28.51
CA GLY A 20 12.50 5.22 -29.82
C GLY A 20 11.36 5.09 -30.81
N LEU A 21 10.27 4.44 -30.40
CA LEU A 21 9.14 4.11 -31.27
C LEU A 21 7.93 5.05 -31.11
N HIS A 22 7.93 5.92 -30.09
CA HIS A 22 6.82 6.84 -29.78
C HIS A 22 5.44 6.16 -29.77
N LEU A 23 5.35 4.98 -29.16
CA LEU A 23 4.10 4.24 -29.02
C LEU A 23 3.09 5.01 -28.16
N SER A 24 1.82 4.63 -28.29
CA SER A 24 0.72 5.30 -27.57
C SER A 24 0.89 5.22 -26.05
N ASP A 25 0.40 6.25 -25.35
CA ASP A 25 0.51 6.35 -23.89
C ASP A 25 -0.11 5.14 -23.18
N GLY A 26 -1.18 4.56 -23.72
CA GLY A 26 -1.80 3.36 -23.17
C GLY A 26 -0.89 2.13 -23.21
N ILE A 27 -0.12 1.94 -24.29
CA ILE A 27 0.84 0.83 -24.39
C ILE A 27 2.00 1.05 -23.42
N VAL A 28 2.56 2.26 -23.41
CA VAL A 28 3.66 2.63 -22.50
C VAL A 28 3.23 2.45 -21.04
N PHE A 29 2.00 2.82 -20.69
CA PHE A 29 1.44 2.63 -19.34
C PHE A 29 1.47 1.17 -18.92
N TRP A 30 0.95 0.24 -19.73
CA TRP A 30 0.95 -1.18 -19.39
C TRP A 30 2.35 -1.78 -19.32
N LEU A 31 3.27 -1.34 -20.17
CA LEU A 31 4.69 -1.74 -20.10
C LEU A 31 5.34 -1.25 -18.80
N CYS A 32 5.08 0.00 -18.37
CA CYS A 32 5.50 0.51 -17.06
C CYS A 32 4.94 -0.35 -15.92
N CYS A 33 3.64 -0.65 -15.93
CA CYS A 33 3.01 -1.49 -14.92
C CYS A 33 3.68 -2.87 -14.82
N ALA A 34 3.95 -3.51 -15.96
CA ALA A 34 4.65 -4.79 -16.01
C ALA A 34 6.08 -4.69 -15.47
N GLY A 35 6.79 -3.60 -15.75
CA GLY A 35 8.15 -3.36 -15.24
C GLY A 35 8.21 -3.04 -13.74
N ILE A 36 7.15 -2.46 -13.15
CA ILE A 36 7.09 -2.14 -11.71
C ILE A 36 6.94 -3.41 -10.86
N ILE A 37 6.18 -4.41 -11.33
CA ILE A 37 5.94 -5.67 -10.61
C ILE A 37 7.25 -6.33 -10.10
N PRO A 38 8.25 -6.63 -10.95
CA PRO A 38 9.50 -7.23 -10.48
C PRO A 38 10.35 -6.26 -9.64
N LEU A 39 10.29 -4.94 -9.89
CA LEU A 39 11.02 -3.97 -9.08
C LEU A 39 10.51 -3.94 -7.63
N ALA A 40 9.19 -4.02 -7.44
CA ALA A 40 8.59 -4.11 -6.11
C ALA A 40 9.06 -5.39 -5.38
N ALA A 41 9.15 -6.51 -6.09
CA ALA A 41 9.67 -7.75 -5.52
C ALA A 41 11.16 -7.65 -5.15
N VAL A 42 12.01 -7.10 -6.03
CA VAL A 42 13.44 -6.87 -5.73
C VAL A 42 13.60 -5.98 -4.49
N LEU A 43 12.80 -4.92 -4.37
CA LEU A 43 12.84 -4.03 -3.21
C LEU A 43 12.44 -4.76 -1.93
N GLY A 44 11.38 -5.58 -1.97
CA GLY A 44 10.95 -6.42 -0.85
C GLY A 44 12.03 -7.40 -0.42
N ASP A 45 12.57 -8.18 -1.37
CA ASP A 45 13.64 -9.16 -1.11
C ASP A 45 14.89 -8.46 -0.52
N SER A 46 15.27 -7.31 -1.08
CA SER A 46 16.41 -6.53 -0.57
C SER A 46 16.17 -6.04 0.85
N THR A 47 14.95 -5.60 1.16
CA THR A 47 14.56 -5.16 2.51
C THR A 47 14.62 -6.31 3.51
N GLU A 48 14.17 -7.50 3.11
CA GLU A 48 14.27 -8.71 3.93
C GLU A 48 15.72 -9.07 4.21
N GLN A 49 16.58 -9.05 3.19
CA GLN A 49 18.02 -9.31 3.37
C GLN A 49 18.67 -8.31 4.32
N ILE A 50 18.40 -7.02 4.20
CA ILE A 50 18.93 -6.00 5.13
C ILE A 50 18.41 -6.24 6.55
N SER A 51 17.13 -6.61 6.69
CA SER A 51 16.49 -6.86 7.98
C SER A 51 17.17 -7.99 8.78
N LEU A 52 17.74 -8.98 8.09
CA LEU A 52 18.52 -10.06 8.71
C LEU A 52 19.78 -9.55 9.42
N TYR A 53 20.39 -8.47 8.93
CA TYR A 53 21.62 -7.90 9.49
C TYR A 53 21.37 -6.73 10.47
N THR A 54 20.21 -6.08 10.40
CA THR A 54 19.89 -4.93 11.27
C THR A 54 19.14 -5.30 12.55
N GLY A 55 18.73 -6.56 12.69
CA GLY A 55 17.98 -7.07 13.83
C GLY A 55 16.46 -6.77 13.76
N PRO A 56 15.64 -7.41 14.61
CA PRO A 56 14.18 -7.43 14.46
C PRO A 56 13.51 -6.06 14.51
N LYS A 57 14.01 -5.13 15.34
CA LYS A 57 13.43 -3.80 15.50
C LYS A 57 13.59 -2.96 14.23
N ILE A 58 14.84 -2.82 13.77
CA ILE A 58 15.16 -2.04 12.57
C ILE A 58 14.61 -2.74 11.32
N GLY A 59 14.68 -4.07 11.27
CA GLY A 59 14.10 -4.86 10.19
C GLY A 59 12.59 -4.70 10.07
N GLY A 60 11.87 -4.70 11.20
CA GLY A 60 10.43 -4.43 11.22
C GLY A 60 10.07 -3.03 10.70
N PHE A 61 10.82 -2.01 11.11
CA PHE A 61 10.66 -0.64 10.60
C PHE A 61 10.96 -0.53 9.09
N LEU A 62 12.05 -1.16 8.63
CA LEU A 62 12.42 -1.19 7.22
C LEU A 62 11.35 -1.89 6.38
N ASN A 63 10.84 -3.03 6.83
CA ASN A 63 9.77 -3.75 6.13
C ASN A 63 8.49 -2.91 6.04
N ALA A 64 8.09 -2.26 7.15
CA ALA A 64 6.92 -1.40 7.19
C ALA A 64 7.03 -0.21 6.22
N THR A 65 8.23 0.35 6.05
CA THR A 65 8.46 1.52 5.18
C THR A 65 8.71 1.11 3.73
N MET A 66 9.75 0.31 3.48
CA MET A 66 10.21 -0.06 2.13
C MET A 66 9.19 -0.92 1.38
N GLY A 67 8.42 -1.76 2.08
CA GLY A 67 7.35 -2.55 1.47
C GLY A 67 6.26 -1.69 0.83
N ASN A 68 6.07 -0.45 1.31
CA ASN A 68 5.07 0.49 0.81
C ASN A 68 5.67 1.62 -0.06
N VAL A 69 6.99 1.68 -0.22
CA VAL A 69 7.66 2.74 -1.02
C VAL A 69 7.12 2.84 -2.46
N PRO A 70 6.91 1.74 -3.21
CA PRO A 70 6.37 1.85 -4.57
C PRO A 70 5.01 2.56 -4.62
N GLU A 71 4.13 2.25 -3.66
CA GLU A 71 2.82 2.89 -3.54
C GLU A 71 2.95 4.37 -3.17
N ILE A 72 3.80 4.71 -2.19
CA ILE A 72 4.06 6.10 -1.79
C ILE A 72 4.61 6.92 -2.95
N LEU A 73 5.53 6.36 -3.75
CA LEU A 73 6.09 7.04 -4.92
C LEU A 73 5.02 7.31 -5.99
N ILE A 74 4.24 6.29 -6.35
CA ILE A 74 3.17 6.42 -7.35
C ILE A 74 2.13 7.45 -6.88
N CYS A 75 1.69 7.37 -5.62
CA CYS A 75 0.78 8.34 -5.03
C CYS A 75 1.37 9.76 -5.02
N GLY A 76 2.65 9.92 -4.69
CA GLY A 76 3.34 11.22 -4.72
C GLY A 76 3.37 11.86 -6.11
N PHE A 77 3.68 11.08 -7.15
CA PHE A 77 3.64 11.57 -8.54
C PHE A 77 2.21 11.90 -8.98
N ALA A 78 1.23 11.07 -8.62
CA ALA A 78 -0.18 11.31 -8.92
C ALA A 78 -0.71 12.59 -8.25
N VAL A 79 -0.36 12.84 -6.98
CA VAL A 79 -0.69 14.10 -6.28
C VAL A 79 -0.08 15.30 -6.99
N LYS A 80 1.21 15.22 -7.37
CA LYS A 80 1.87 16.30 -8.14
C LYS A 80 1.20 16.57 -9.48
N ALA A 81 0.61 15.55 -10.10
CA ALA A 81 -0.15 15.66 -11.34
C ALA A 81 -1.63 16.05 -11.13
N GLY A 82 -2.07 16.33 -9.90
CA GLY A 82 -3.45 16.69 -9.58
C GLY A 82 -4.44 15.52 -9.63
N LEU A 83 -3.96 14.27 -9.68
CA LEU A 83 -4.76 13.06 -9.80
C LEU A 83 -5.23 12.55 -8.43
N TYR A 84 -5.88 13.39 -7.64
CA TYR A 84 -6.30 13.06 -6.26
C TYR A 84 -7.28 11.87 -6.21
N SER A 85 -8.20 11.78 -7.16
CA SER A 85 -9.13 10.64 -7.27
C SER A 85 -8.40 9.33 -7.52
N LEU A 86 -7.34 9.34 -8.34
CA LEU A 86 -6.52 8.15 -8.59
C LEU A 86 -5.85 7.67 -7.30
N VAL A 87 -5.29 8.61 -6.51
CA VAL A 87 -4.65 8.30 -5.22
C VAL A 87 -5.65 7.67 -4.26
N LEU A 88 -6.83 8.28 -4.08
CA LEU A 88 -7.85 7.77 -3.17
C LEU A 88 -8.35 6.38 -3.59
N THR A 89 -8.61 6.18 -4.87
CA THR A 89 -9.02 4.88 -5.41
C THR A 89 -7.91 3.83 -5.29
N SER A 90 -6.64 4.22 -5.50
CA SER A 90 -5.49 3.32 -5.34
C SER A 90 -5.32 2.87 -3.89
N LEU A 91 -5.42 3.78 -2.91
CA LEU A 91 -5.32 3.45 -1.49
C LEU A 91 -6.44 2.48 -1.05
N ALA A 92 -7.68 2.74 -1.47
CA ALA A 92 -8.78 1.82 -1.22
C ALA A 92 -8.55 0.44 -1.88
N GLY A 93 -8.03 0.44 -3.11
CA GLY A 93 -7.64 -0.75 -3.84
C GLY A 93 -6.53 -1.55 -3.15
N SER A 94 -5.52 -0.89 -2.59
CA SER A 94 -4.41 -1.51 -1.83
C SER A 94 -4.94 -2.23 -0.58
N ILE A 95 -5.84 -1.59 0.18
CA ILE A 95 -6.47 -2.19 1.36
C ILE A 95 -7.30 -3.42 0.96
N LEU A 96 -8.17 -3.29 -0.05
CA LEU A 96 -8.97 -4.41 -0.54
C LEU A 96 -8.11 -5.54 -1.11
N GLY A 97 -7.04 -5.20 -1.83
CA GLY A 97 -6.06 -6.13 -2.36
C GLY A 97 -5.40 -6.95 -1.25
N ASN A 98 -4.96 -6.30 -0.17
CA ASN A 98 -4.32 -7.01 0.93
C ASN A 98 -5.30 -7.93 1.70
N ILE A 99 -6.52 -7.47 1.96
CA ILE A 99 -7.51 -8.24 2.75
C ILE A 99 -8.19 -9.34 1.92
N LEU A 100 -8.68 -9.01 0.74
CA LEU A 100 -9.49 -9.95 -0.04
C LEU A 100 -8.62 -10.82 -0.93
N LEU A 101 -7.67 -10.22 -1.65
CA LEU A 101 -6.85 -10.96 -2.60
C LEU A 101 -5.69 -11.68 -1.91
N VAL A 102 -4.78 -10.96 -1.25
CA VAL A 102 -3.56 -11.56 -0.68
C VAL A 102 -3.90 -12.47 0.50
N MET A 103 -4.62 -11.97 1.50
CA MET A 103 -5.01 -12.79 2.64
C MET A 103 -5.99 -13.90 2.22
N GLY A 104 -6.98 -13.62 1.37
CA GLY A 104 -7.90 -14.64 0.88
C GLY A 104 -7.20 -15.78 0.13
N MET A 105 -6.27 -15.46 -0.78
CA MET A 105 -5.45 -16.47 -1.47
C MET A 105 -4.53 -17.24 -0.52
N SER A 106 -3.97 -16.56 0.48
CA SER A 106 -3.11 -17.21 1.49
C SER A 106 -3.90 -18.24 2.32
N ILE A 107 -5.11 -17.89 2.74
CA ILE A 107 -6.02 -18.80 3.44
C ILE A 107 -6.46 -19.94 2.52
N PHE A 108 -6.83 -19.64 1.28
CA PHE A 108 -7.26 -20.64 0.31
C PHE A 108 -6.16 -21.68 0.05
N VAL A 109 -4.97 -21.22 -0.34
CA VAL A 109 -3.82 -22.11 -0.64
C VAL A 109 -3.34 -22.84 0.62
N GLY A 110 -3.27 -22.16 1.77
CA GLY A 110 -2.92 -22.81 3.04
C GLY A 110 -3.95 -23.87 3.46
N GLY A 111 -5.23 -23.60 3.22
CA GLY A 111 -6.36 -24.47 3.50
C GLY A 111 -6.41 -25.75 2.65
N LEU A 112 -5.81 -25.73 1.45
CA LEU A 112 -5.67 -26.94 0.61
C LEU A 112 -4.80 -28.01 1.28
N LYS A 113 -3.83 -27.59 2.10
CA LYS A 113 -2.90 -28.50 2.80
C LYS A 113 -3.28 -28.72 4.26
N TYR A 114 -3.77 -27.70 4.95
CA TYR A 114 -4.06 -27.73 6.38
C TYR A 114 -5.54 -27.47 6.65
N LYS A 115 -6.21 -28.38 7.37
CA LYS A 115 -7.62 -28.20 7.77
C LYS A 115 -7.84 -27.02 8.73
N ILE A 116 -6.83 -26.70 9.54
CA ILE A 116 -6.84 -25.58 10.49
C ILE A 116 -5.51 -24.85 10.34
N LEU A 117 -5.55 -23.56 10.00
CA LEU A 117 -4.35 -22.73 9.96
C LEU A 117 -3.94 -22.32 11.38
N PRO A 118 -2.66 -22.49 11.77
CA PRO A 118 -2.17 -22.05 13.07
C PRO A 118 -2.03 -20.52 13.07
N VAL A 119 -3.06 -19.84 13.58
CA VAL A 119 -3.07 -18.37 13.68
C VAL A 119 -3.33 -17.94 15.11
N SER A 120 -2.52 -17.01 15.63
CA SER A 120 -2.70 -16.44 16.95
C SER A 120 -3.94 -15.53 16.98
N LYS A 121 -4.94 -15.90 17.79
CA LYS A 121 -6.18 -15.12 17.96
C LYS A 121 -5.91 -13.68 18.42
N ASN A 122 -4.92 -13.48 19.29
CA ASN A 122 -4.59 -12.16 19.83
C ASN A 122 -4.00 -11.24 18.75
N ILE A 123 -3.10 -11.77 17.90
CA ILE A 123 -2.48 -10.99 16.82
C ILE A 123 -3.52 -10.62 15.77
N VAL A 124 -4.39 -11.57 15.40
CA VAL A 124 -5.48 -11.30 14.45
C VAL A 124 -6.43 -10.22 14.98
N LYS A 125 -6.84 -10.33 16.25
CA LYS A 125 -7.74 -9.37 16.86
C LYS A 125 -7.14 -7.95 16.86
N ASN A 126 -5.90 -7.80 17.34
CA ASN A 126 -5.24 -6.49 17.38
C ASN A 126 -5.09 -5.88 15.98
N ASN A 127 -4.69 -6.69 14.99
CA ASN A 127 -4.56 -6.21 13.60
C ASN A 127 -5.92 -5.84 12.99
N PHE A 128 -6.98 -6.58 13.32
CA PHE A 128 -8.33 -6.28 12.85
C PHE A 128 -8.86 -4.97 13.44
N ASP A 129 -8.62 -4.71 14.72
CA ASP A 129 -8.99 -3.47 15.40
C ASP A 129 -8.26 -2.26 14.77
N LEU A 130 -6.94 -2.37 14.56
CA LEU A 130 -6.13 -1.34 13.89
C LEU A 130 -6.60 -1.08 12.45
N LEU A 131 -6.89 -2.15 11.70
CA LEU A 131 -7.44 -2.04 10.35
C LEU A 131 -8.81 -1.36 10.34
N GLY A 132 -9.67 -1.67 11.33
CA GLY A 132 -10.95 -1.00 11.53
C GLY A 132 -10.77 0.50 11.68
N PHE A 133 -9.88 0.95 12.57
CA PHE A 133 -9.56 2.37 12.73
C PHE A 133 -9.06 3.03 11.43
N ALA A 134 -8.18 2.34 10.69
CA ALA A 134 -7.71 2.83 9.40
C ALA A 134 -8.85 3.01 8.38
N LEU A 135 -9.74 2.03 8.25
CA LEU A 135 -10.91 2.11 7.38
C LEU A 135 -11.85 3.24 7.80
N PHE A 136 -12.13 3.38 9.10
CA PHE A 136 -12.97 4.48 9.60
C PHE A 136 -12.37 5.85 9.26
N SER A 137 -11.05 6.01 9.38
CA SER A 137 -10.39 7.27 9.03
C SER A 137 -10.53 7.64 7.55
N ILE A 138 -10.56 6.68 6.64
CA ILE A 138 -10.74 6.95 5.20
C ILE A 138 -12.20 7.33 4.90
N ILE A 139 -13.14 6.70 5.61
CA ILE A 139 -14.58 6.82 5.35
C ILE A 139 -15.18 8.08 6.01
N LEU A 140 -14.68 8.51 7.16
CA LEU A 140 -15.23 9.65 7.92
C LEU A 140 -15.30 10.97 7.13
N PRO A 141 -14.26 11.40 6.39
CA PRO A 141 -14.32 12.63 5.60
C PRO A 141 -15.37 12.58 4.49
N PHE A 142 -15.66 11.39 3.94
CA PHE A 142 -16.70 11.21 2.92
C PHE A 142 -18.10 11.52 3.48
N PHE A 143 -18.42 10.99 4.66
CA PHE A 143 -19.69 11.28 5.33
C PHE A 143 -19.79 12.72 5.81
N PHE A 144 -18.68 13.31 6.28
CA PHE A 144 -18.65 14.72 6.67
C PHE A 144 -18.97 15.64 5.49
N LYS A 145 -18.42 15.34 4.30
CA LYS A 145 -18.74 16.06 3.05
C LYS A 145 -20.22 15.91 2.65
N PHE A 146 -20.82 14.73 2.84
CA PHE A 146 -22.20 14.45 2.43
C PHE A 146 -23.26 14.96 3.43
N GLY A 147 -22.95 14.93 4.72
CA GLY A 147 -23.85 15.39 5.80
C GLY A 147 -23.98 16.92 5.88
N SER A 148 -23.03 17.67 5.33
CA SER A 148 -23.10 19.12 5.19
C SER A 148 -24.05 19.49 4.03
N LYS A 149 -25.36 19.48 4.29
CA LYS A 149 -26.38 20.00 3.36
C LYS A 149 -26.09 21.46 3.03
N GLY A 150 -25.74 21.77 1.78
CA GLY A 150 -25.64 23.15 1.28
C GLY A 150 -24.29 23.59 0.73
N GLY A 151 -23.40 22.67 0.35
CA GLY A 151 -22.06 23.01 -0.11
C GLY A 151 -21.12 23.14 1.06
N GLY A 152 -20.76 22.00 1.66
CA GLY A 152 -19.85 21.95 2.79
C GLY A 152 -18.58 22.76 2.50
N ASP A 153 -18.20 23.58 3.48
CA ASP A 153 -16.98 24.37 3.41
C ASP A 153 -15.81 23.43 3.11
N HIS A 154 -15.22 23.60 1.91
CA HIS A 154 -14.10 22.78 1.47
C HIS A 154 -12.93 22.92 2.45
N ASN A 155 -12.84 24.05 3.16
CA ASN A 155 -11.85 24.26 4.21
C ASN A 155 -12.15 23.40 5.42
N ALA A 156 -13.39 23.32 5.89
CA ALA A 156 -13.76 22.45 7.01
C ALA A 156 -13.47 20.96 6.72
N VAL A 157 -13.79 20.47 5.51
CA VAL A 157 -13.47 19.08 5.11
C VAL A 157 -11.95 18.85 5.08
N LYS A 158 -11.20 19.83 4.58
CA LYS A 158 -9.73 19.77 4.51
C LYS A 158 -9.08 19.79 5.89
N GLU A 159 -9.51 20.70 6.77
CA GLU A 159 -9.04 20.78 8.15
C GLU A 159 -9.35 19.52 8.93
N PHE A 160 -10.57 18.99 8.78
CA PHE A 160 -10.95 17.72 9.38
C PHE A 160 -10.10 16.56 8.86
N SER A 161 -9.89 16.47 7.55
CA SER A 161 -9.05 15.43 6.94
C SER A 161 -7.59 15.54 7.39
N LEU A 162 -7.07 16.76 7.56
CA LEU A 162 -5.72 17.02 8.06
C LEU A 162 -5.58 16.58 9.52
N ALA A 163 -6.52 16.98 10.38
CA ALA A 163 -6.53 16.57 11.78
C ALA A 163 -6.57 15.04 11.91
N LEU A 164 -7.42 14.39 11.12
CA LEU A 164 -7.53 12.94 11.08
C LEU A 164 -6.24 12.27 10.59
N ALA A 165 -5.60 12.80 9.55
CA ALA A 165 -4.31 12.30 9.06
C ALA A 165 -3.20 12.41 10.11
N ILE A 166 -3.14 13.52 10.87
CA ILE A 166 -2.19 13.70 11.97
C ILE A 166 -2.44 12.67 13.07
N VAL A 167 -3.69 12.51 13.50
CA VAL A 167 -4.05 11.51 14.52
C VAL A 167 -3.68 10.11 14.07
N MET A 168 -3.97 9.74 12.82
CA MET A 168 -3.62 8.43 12.26
C MET A 168 -2.11 8.21 12.19
N LEU A 169 -1.33 9.24 11.83
CA LEU A 169 0.13 9.17 11.81
C LEU A 169 0.69 8.93 13.22
N VAL A 170 0.17 9.65 14.23
CA VAL A 170 0.58 9.48 15.62
C VAL A 170 0.25 8.07 16.12
N LEU A 171 -0.98 7.59 15.87
CA LEU A 171 -1.38 6.24 16.24
C LEU A 171 -0.53 5.17 15.55
N TYR A 172 -0.18 5.37 14.27
CA TYR A 172 0.72 4.48 13.54
C TYR A 172 2.12 4.44 14.18
N ILE A 173 2.71 5.60 14.49
CA ILE A 173 4.04 5.67 15.13
C ILE A 173 4.00 5.02 16.52
N LEU A 174 2.99 5.30 17.33
CA LEU A 174 2.83 4.67 18.65
C LEU A 174 2.63 3.15 18.54
N GLY A 175 1.84 2.70 17.57
CA GLY A 175 1.65 1.28 17.28
C GLY A 175 2.93 0.59 16.83
N LEU A 176 3.75 1.26 16.02
CA LEU A 176 5.06 0.79 15.59
C LEU A 176 6.04 0.71 16.77
N ILE A 177 6.07 1.71 17.64
CA ILE A 177 6.86 1.70 18.88
C ILE A 177 6.44 0.53 19.76
N PHE A 178 5.13 0.34 19.98
CA PHE A 178 4.59 -0.78 20.74
C PHE A 178 5.03 -2.12 20.14
N SER A 179 4.83 -2.32 18.83
CA SER A 179 5.16 -3.57 18.14
C SER A 179 6.65 -3.90 18.08
N LEU A 180 7.54 -2.90 18.10
CA LEU A 180 8.99 -3.13 17.98
C LEU A 180 9.71 -3.17 19.33
N ILE A 181 9.13 -2.57 20.37
CA ILE A 181 9.79 -2.44 21.67
C ILE A 181 9.16 -3.34 22.74
N THR A 182 7.83 -3.51 22.72
CA THR A 182 7.07 -4.22 23.76
C THR A 182 6.79 -5.65 23.32
#